data_AF-A0A832GI48-F1
#
_entry.id   AF-A0A832GI48-F1
#
_cell.length_a   1.000
_cell.length_b   1.000
_cell.length_c   1.000
_cell.angle_alpha   90.00
_cell.angle_beta   90.00
_cell.angle_gamma   90.00
#
_symmetry.space_group_name_H-M   'P 1'
#
loop_
_entity.id
_entity.type
_entity.pdbx_description
1 polymer ?
#
loop_
_entity_poly.entity_id
_entity_poly.type
_entity_poly.pdbx_seq_one_letter_code
_entity_poly.pdbx_strand_id
1 'polypeptide(L)'
;MHTWVASDVAALYDRVLGPLWRERPHDPTVWESIVTVPDAELWAVHTRRRQRLLESVREHIAYQRGYYDDEHRQRAIAALHPNCLIIGFARRFATYKRSDLLFRNWERLASLLKNPSRPVVVLLAGKAHPHDHASKEMMQHILAGIRATGLEDHVLFLEDYDLGIARALVKGADVWLNTPRRPYEASGTSGMKAALNGVLHCSILDGWWVEAARGDNGFTIGRGEEYASTDEQDAHESESLYQLLENDIVPMFYERDAAGIPRRWVQRMKMAIATLAAQFTTHRMLNEYRLGFYEPAGALGRVLTRDRARAAQQLWQWKSSLEARWKTLKPCALDVPEQTFTRVGEPIYVRLVLDCGAMRPDELLVQVYFGPVNSRGEFLSAQTANLSCVRIEGSIATFEGTYSTAESGHHGVALRVLPYHPHVPNTVDVGLALWIDSQDISAAPTH
;
A
#
# COMPACT_ATOMS: atom_id res chain seq x y z
N MET A 1 -1.79 -17.71 5.60
CA MET A 1 -2.56 -18.12 4.40
C MET A 1 -3.74 -19.03 4.71
N HIS A 2 -3.59 -20.04 5.57
CA HIS A 2 -4.62 -21.07 5.85
C HIS A 2 -6.06 -20.55 6.08
N THR A 3 -6.23 -19.43 6.78
CA THR A 3 -7.55 -18.84 7.04
C THR A 3 -8.25 -18.33 5.76
N TRP A 4 -7.46 -17.79 4.83
CA TRP A 4 -7.95 -16.96 3.72
C TRP A 4 -7.95 -17.69 2.38
N VAL A 5 -7.17 -18.75 2.22
CA VAL A 5 -7.26 -19.64 1.05
C VAL A 5 -8.46 -20.59 1.21
N ALA A 6 -9.26 -20.75 0.17
CA ALA A 6 -10.37 -21.70 0.15
C ALA A 6 -9.87 -23.15 0.14
N SER A 7 -10.63 -24.09 0.71
CA SER A 7 -10.22 -25.51 0.77
C SER A 7 -9.99 -26.11 -0.62
N ASP A 8 -10.87 -25.82 -1.59
CA ASP A 8 -10.73 -26.32 -2.96
C ASP A 8 -9.50 -25.74 -3.67
N VAL A 9 -9.14 -24.47 -3.37
CA VAL A 9 -7.94 -23.81 -3.89
C VAL A 9 -6.69 -24.37 -3.21
N ALA A 10 -6.76 -24.61 -1.90
CA ALA A 10 -5.67 -25.23 -1.15
C ALA A 10 -5.38 -26.65 -1.66
N ALA A 11 -6.40 -27.43 -2.00
CA ALA A 11 -6.23 -28.76 -2.60
C ALA A 11 -5.56 -28.68 -3.99
N LEU A 12 -5.90 -27.65 -4.80
CA LEU A 12 -5.19 -27.37 -6.04
C LEU A 12 -3.72 -27.04 -5.79
N TYR A 13 -3.44 -26.15 -4.83
CA TYR A 13 -2.07 -25.76 -4.47
C TYR A 13 -1.25 -26.93 -3.90
N ASP A 14 -1.85 -27.77 -3.06
CA ASP A 14 -1.18 -28.96 -2.52
C ASP A 14 -0.74 -29.93 -3.64
N ARG A 15 -1.53 -30.03 -4.72
CA ARG A 15 -1.20 -30.89 -5.87
C ARG A 15 -0.17 -30.26 -6.82
N VAL A 16 -0.24 -28.95 -7.04
CA VAL A 16 0.57 -28.26 -8.07
C VAL A 16 1.86 -27.66 -7.50
N LEU A 17 1.78 -27.06 -6.32
CA LEU A 17 2.89 -26.37 -5.66
C LEU A 17 3.57 -27.24 -4.57
N GLY A 18 2.95 -28.37 -4.22
CA GLY A 18 3.43 -29.27 -3.16
C GLY A 18 3.33 -28.65 -1.77
N PRO A 19 4.07 -29.15 -0.76
CA PRO A 19 4.00 -28.60 0.60
C PRO A 19 4.62 -27.20 0.71
N LEU A 20 5.44 -26.79 -0.27
CA LEU A 20 6.25 -25.59 -0.20
C LEU A 20 5.44 -24.30 -0.13
N TRP A 21 4.23 -24.24 -0.69
CA TRP A 21 3.40 -23.03 -0.57
C TRP A 21 2.96 -22.75 0.87
N ARG A 22 3.00 -23.75 1.75
CA ARG A 22 2.71 -23.62 3.18
C ARG A 22 3.97 -23.36 4.01
N GLU A 23 5.08 -24.00 3.65
CA GLU A 23 6.37 -23.91 4.37
C GLU A 23 7.15 -22.64 4.02
N ARG A 24 7.18 -22.29 2.72
CA ARG A 24 7.89 -21.14 2.15
C ARG A 24 6.94 -20.25 1.35
N PRO A 25 5.84 -19.77 1.96
CA PRO A 25 4.83 -18.98 1.26
C PRO A 25 5.36 -17.67 0.67
N HIS A 26 6.47 -17.14 1.22
CA HIS A 26 7.09 -15.88 0.83
C HIS A 26 8.05 -16.01 -0.35
N ASP A 27 8.36 -17.24 -0.80
CA ASP A 27 9.26 -17.51 -1.91
C ASP A 27 8.50 -17.43 -3.24
N PRO A 28 8.79 -16.46 -4.12
CA PRO A 28 8.09 -16.31 -5.40
C PRO A 28 8.18 -17.55 -6.29
N THR A 29 9.30 -18.28 -6.25
CA THR A 29 9.54 -19.46 -7.10
C THR A 29 8.54 -20.58 -6.84
N VAL A 30 7.98 -20.64 -5.62
CA VAL A 30 6.95 -21.60 -5.25
C VAL A 30 5.64 -21.35 -5.99
N TRP A 31 5.35 -20.10 -6.35
CA TRP A 31 4.07 -19.70 -6.96
C TRP A 31 4.12 -19.66 -8.48
N GLU A 32 5.32 -19.65 -9.09
CA GLU A 32 5.50 -19.63 -10.55
C GLU A 32 4.79 -20.81 -11.23
N SER A 33 4.81 -21.99 -10.63
CA SER A 33 4.16 -23.19 -11.17
C SER A 33 2.63 -23.09 -11.28
N ILE A 34 1.98 -22.09 -10.69
CA ILE A 34 0.53 -21.92 -10.86
C ILE A 34 0.15 -21.65 -12.33
N VAL A 35 1.05 -21.05 -13.11
CA VAL A 35 0.78 -20.71 -14.52
C VAL A 35 0.62 -21.95 -15.39
N THR A 36 1.19 -23.10 -14.97
CA THR A 36 1.14 -24.37 -15.70
C THR A 36 -0.15 -25.15 -15.47
N VAL A 37 -0.99 -24.74 -14.52
CA VAL A 37 -2.28 -25.39 -14.26
C VAL A 37 -3.17 -25.28 -15.52
N PRO A 38 -3.79 -26.36 -16.01
CA PRO A 38 -4.73 -26.25 -17.12
C PRO A 38 -5.86 -25.26 -16.81
N ASP A 39 -6.20 -24.35 -17.74
CA ASP A 39 -7.19 -23.29 -17.46
C ASP A 39 -8.56 -23.85 -17.04
N ALA A 40 -8.97 -24.96 -17.66
CA ALA A 40 -10.20 -25.67 -17.33
C ALA A 40 -10.26 -26.07 -15.85
N GLU A 41 -9.12 -26.46 -15.27
CA GLU A 41 -9.05 -26.91 -13.91
C GLU A 41 -9.18 -25.75 -12.92
N LEU A 42 -8.40 -24.67 -13.12
CA LEU A 42 -8.50 -23.48 -12.28
C LEU A 42 -9.90 -22.85 -12.38
N TRP A 43 -10.47 -22.81 -13.59
CA TRP A 43 -11.83 -22.31 -13.82
C TRP A 43 -12.89 -23.17 -13.13
N ALA A 44 -12.73 -24.50 -13.12
CA ALA A 44 -13.63 -25.40 -12.42
C ALA A 44 -13.57 -25.20 -10.89
N VAL A 45 -12.37 -25.02 -10.33
CA VAL A 45 -12.19 -24.66 -8.91
C VAL A 45 -12.91 -23.35 -8.61
N HIS A 46 -12.67 -22.31 -9.41
CA HIS A 46 -13.29 -21.00 -9.25
C HIS A 46 -14.82 -21.05 -9.34
N THR A 47 -15.36 -21.78 -10.32
CA THR A 47 -16.81 -21.95 -10.49
C THR A 47 -17.45 -22.61 -9.26
N ARG A 48 -16.82 -23.62 -8.66
CA ARG A 48 -17.29 -24.20 -7.39
C ARG A 48 -17.25 -23.19 -6.24
N ARG A 49 -16.25 -22.30 -6.19
CA ARG A 49 -16.17 -21.24 -5.17
C ARG A 49 -17.27 -20.20 -5.35
N ARG A 50 -17.52 -19.75 -6.59
CA ARG A 50 -18.62 -18.86 -6.95
C ARG A 50 -19.96 -19.44 -6.52
N GLN A 51 -20.22 -20.72 -6.80
CA GLN A 51 -21.45 -21.38 -6.37
C GLN A 51 -21.62 -21.38 -4.84
N ARG A 52 -20.56 -21.76 -4.08
CA ARG A 52 -20.62 -21.70 -2.61
C ARG A 52 -20.82 -20.27 -2.09
N LEU A 53 -20.26 -19.25 -2.76
CA LEU A 53 -20.55 -17.84 -2.41
C LEU A 53 -22.03 -17.51 -2.63
N LEU A 54 -22.60 -17.85 -3.79
CA LEU A 54 -24.01 -17.59 -4.07
C LEU A 54 -24.91 -18.25 -3.02
N GLU A 55 -24.63 -19.50 -2.63
CA GLU A 55 -25.34 -20.20 -1.55
C GLU A 55 -25.24 -19.44 -0.22
N SER A 56 -24.03 -19.07 0.21
CA SER A 56 -23.84 -18.28 1.45
C SER A 56 -24.55 -16.93 1.41
N VAL A 57 -24.60 -16.26 0.25
CA VAL A 57 -25.30 -14.97 0.10
C VAL A 57 -26.81 -15.17 0.14
N ARG A 58 -27.35 -16.21 -0.49
CA ARG A 58 -28.78 -16.53 -0.43
C ARG A 58 -29.22 -16.81 1.01
N GLU A 59 -28.46 -17.63 1.74
CA GLU A 59 -28.70 -17.88 3.16
C GLU A 59 -28.65 -16.57 3.96
N HIS A 60 -27.61 -15.76 3.74
CA HIS A 60 -27.44 -14.49 4.44
C HIS A 60 -28.60 -13.51 4.19
N ILE A 61 -29.03 -13.34 2.94
CA ILE A 61 -30.17 -12.50 2.57
C ILE A 61 -31.47 -13.07 3.13
N ALA A 62 -31.66 -14.40 3.15
CA ALA A 62 -32.89 -15.02 3.64
C ALA A 62 -33.19 -14.68 5.13
N TYR A 63 -32.16 -14.47 5.95
CA TYR A 63 -32.33 -14.15 7.38
C TYR A 63 -32.41 -12.65 7.72
N GLN A 64 -32.13 -11.75 6.77
CA GLN A 64 -32.12 -10.29 7.01
C GLN A 64 -33.53 -9.71 7.10
N ARG A 65 -33.87 -8.95 8.14
CA ARG A 65 -35.24 -8.40 8.31
C ARG A 65 -35.35 -6.89 8.10
N GLY A 66 -34.23 -6.17 7.92
CA GLY A 66 -34.21 -4.71 7.84
C GLY A 66 -34.47 -4.16 6.44
N TYR A 67 -33.52 -4.35 5.54
CA TYR A 67 -33.51 -3.73 4.21
C TYR A 67 -34.46 -4.40 3.21
N TYR A 68 -34.65 -5.72 3.30
CA TYR A 68 -35.46 -6.51 2.38
C TYR A 68 -36.85 -6.80 2.95
N ASP A 69 -37.90 -6.43 2.20
CA ASP A 69 -39.22 -7.04 2.34
C ASP A 69 -39.27 -8.43 1.66
N ASP A 70 -40.39 -9.15 1.80
CA ASP A 70 -40.51 -10.53 1.32
C ASP A 70 -40.42 -10.65 -0.22
N GLU A 71 -40.98 -9.68 -0.96
CA GLU A 71 -40.94 -9.69 -2.43
C GLU A 71 -39.54 -9.35 -2.94
N HIS A 72 -38.93 -8.29 -2.42
CA HIS A 72 -37.56 -7.89 -2.75
C HIS A 72 -36.57 -9.00 -2.41
N ARG A 73 -36.73 -9.67 -1.26
CA ARG A 73 -35.89 -10.81 -0.88
C ARG A 73 -35.94 -11.94 -1.91
N GLN A 74 -37.13 -12.31 -2.39
CA GLN A 74 -37.28 -13.36 -3.38
C GLN A 74 -36.63 -12.97 -4.71
N ARG A 75 -36.82 -11.73 -5.17
CA ARG A 75 -36.16 -11.22 -6.40
C ARG A 75 -34.64 -11.19 -6.27
N ALA A 76 -34.11 -10.69 -5.16
CA ALA A 76 -32.68 -10.65 -4.87
C ALA A 76 -32.04 -12.06 -4.86
N ILE A 77 -32.71 -13.04 -4.22
CA ILE A 77 -32.27 -14.44 -4.21
C ILE A 77 -32.31 -15.04 -5.62
N ALA A 78 -33.34 -14.72 -6.42
CA ALA A 78 -33.48 -15.20 -7.79
C ALA A 78 -32.43 -14.63 -8.74
N ALA A 79 -31.99 -13.38 -8.52
CA ALA A 79 -30.98 -12.72 -9.33
C ALA A 79 -29.56 -13.29 -9.18
N LEU A 80 -29.30 -14.02 -8.08
CA LEU A 80 -28.04 -14.71 -7.81
C LEU A 80 -27.87 -15.94 -8.71
N HIS A 81 -27.59 -15.76 -9.99
CA HIS A 81 -27.46 -16.84 -10.97
C HIS A 81 -25.99 -17.31 -11.13
N PRO A 82 -25.69 -18.62 -11.30
CA PRO A 82 -24.31 -19.12 -11.47
C PRO A 82 -23.50 -18.51 -12.64
N ASN A 83 -24.18 -17.93 -13.63
CA ASN A 83 -23.56 -17.29 -14.78
C ASN A 83 -23.36 -15.76 -14.63
N CYS A 84 -23.75 -15.15 -13.50
CA CYS A 84 -23.53 -13.72 -13.31
C CYS A 84 -22.07 -13.40 -12.94
N LEU A 85 -21.53 -12.29 -13.45
CA LEU A 85 -20.28 -11.75 -12.94
C LEU A 85 -20.54 -11.18 -11.54
N ILE A 86 -19.77 -11.63 -10.55
CA ILE A 86 -19.93 -11.21 -9.15
C ILE A 86 -18.85 -10.18 -8.79
N ILE A 87 -19.25 -8.92 -8.62
CA ILE A 87 -18.38 -7.85 -8.12
C ILE A 87 -18.58 -7.73 -6.61
N GLY A 88 -17.56 -8.04 -5.83
CA GLY A 88 -17.56 -7.85 -4.39
C GLY A 88 -17.04 -6.46 -4.01
N PHE A 89 -17.82 -5.71 -3.24
CA PHE A 89 -17.39 -4.49 -2.56
C PHE A 89 -17.74 -4.60 -1.08
N ALA A 90 -16.74 -4.92 -0.23
CA ALA A 90 -16.99 -5.13 1.19
C ALA A 90 -15.96 -4.43 2.08
N ARG A 91 -16.30 -3.24 2.58
CA ARG A 91 -15.42 -2.40 3.42
C ARG A 91 -16.24 -1.60 4.43
N ARG A 92 -15.58 -1.05 5.45
CA ARG A 92 -16.20 -0.02 6.31
C ARG A 92 -16.61 1.17 5.43
N PHE A 93 -17.83 1.67 5.61
CA PHE A 93 -18.24 2.92 4.98
C PHE A 93 -17.49 4.06 5.67
N ALA A 94 -16.64 4.71 4.90
CA ALA A 94 -15.85 5.88 5.24
C ALA A 94 -15.73 6.72 3.97
N THR A 95 -15.83 8.04 4.08
CA THR A 95 -15.82 8.94 2.92
C THR A 95 -14.63 8.74 2.00
N TYR A 96 -13.43 8.52 2.55
CA TYR A 96 -12.23 8.26 1.75
C TYR A 96 -12.24 6.91 1.01
N LYS A 97 -13.08 5.94 1.40
CA LYS A 97 -13.20 4.65 0.67
C LYS A 97 -14.01 4.79 -0.63
N ARG A 98 -14.76 5.90 -0.77
CA ARG A 98 -15.61 6.26 -1.90
C ARG A 98 -16.46 5.11 -2.43
N SER A 99 -17.27 4.53 -1.53
CA SER A 99 -18.24 3.50 -1.90
C SER A 99 -19.27 3.99 -2.92
N ASP A 100 -19.43 5.30 -3.04
CA ASP A 100 -20.30 6.03 -3.96
C ASP A 100 -19.71 6.21 -5.37
N LEU A 101 -18.40 5.99 -5.59
CA LEU A 101 -17.75 6.24 -6.89
C LEU A 101 -18.40 5.46 -8.05
N LEU A 102 -18.79 4.21 -7.79
CA LEU A 102 -19.51 3.36 -8.76
C LEU A 102 -20.90 3.92 -9.07
N PHE A 103 -21.54 4.61 -8.13
CA PHE A 103 -22.93 5.05 -8.20
C PHE A 103 -23.10 6.48 -8.75
N ARG A 104 -22.00 7.16 -9.15
CA ARG A 104 -22.06 8.52 -9.69
C ARG A 104 -22.84 8.61 -11.01
N ASN A 105 -22.80 7.58 -11.84
CA ASN A 105 -23.54 7.53 -13.11
C ASN A 105 -24.57 6.38 -13.10
N TRP A 106 -25.73 6.67 -12.52
CA TRP A 106 -26.82 5.71 -12.37
C TRP A 106 -27.33 5.10 -13.70
N GLU A 107 -27.33 5.89 -14.78
CA GLU A 107 -27.80 5.43 -16.09
C GLU A 107 -26.84 4.39 -16.68
N ARG A 108 -25.53 4.67 -16.68
CA ARG A 108 -24.52 3.71 -17.13
C ARG A 108 -24.49 2.48 -16.24
N LEU A 109 -24.59 2.65 -14.91
CA LEU A 109 -24.68 1.51 -13.98
C LEU A 109 -25.88 0.63 -14.33
N ALA A 110 -27.04 1.23 -14.58
CA ALA A 110 -28.24 0.47 -14.91
C ALA A 110 -28.11 -0.27 -16.24
N SER A 111 -27.54 0.37 -17.26
CA SER A 111 -27.26 -0.25 -18.55
C SER A 111 -26.30 -1.44 -18.43
N LEU A 112 -25.25 -1.30 -17.63
CA LEU A 112 -24.27 -2.35 -17.36
C LEU A 112 -24.91 -3.55 -16.64
N LEU A 113 -25.63 -3.29 -15.54
CA LEU A 113 -26.14 -4.34 -14.67
C LEU A 113 -27.37 -5.06 -15.22
N LYS A 114 -28.25 -4.35 -15.95
CA LYS A 114 -29.50 -4.90 -16.51
C LYS A 114 -29.30 -5.61 -17.85
N ASN A 115 -28.08 -5.77 -18.34
CA ASN A 115 -27.82 -6.47 -19.59
C ASN A 115 -28.09 -7.99 -19.43
N PRO A 116 -29.13 -8.55 -20.08
CA PRO A 116 -29.49 -9.96 -19.89
C PRO A 116 -28.49 -10.94 -20.52
N SER A 117 -27.70 -10.48 -21.50
CA SER A 117 -26.67 -11.30 -22.15
C SER A 117 -25.39 -11.41 -21.34
N ARG A 118 -25.17 -10.47 -20.42
CA ARG A 118 -23.97 -10.36 -19.58
C ARG A 118 -24.37 -9.95 -18.15
N PRO A 119 -25.08 -10.82 -17.41
CA PRO A 119 -25.65 -10.44 -16.12
C PRO A 119 -24.58 -10.11 -15.07
N VAL A 120 -24.64 -8.92 -14.48
CA VAL A 120 -23.69 -8.51 -13.43
C VAL A 120 -24.43 -8.31 -12.11
N VAL A 121 -23.83 -8.78 -11.02
CA VAL A 121 -24.31 -8.55 -9.65
C VAL A 121 -23.20 -7.92 -8.82
N VAL A 122 -23.55 -6.84 -8.12
CA VAL A 122 -22.69 -6.17 -7.14
C VAL A 122 -23.13 -6.60 -5.74
N LEU A 123 -22.23 -7.22 -5.00
CA LEU A 123 -22.42 -7.54 -3.58
C LEU A 123 -21.80 -6.43 -2.75
N LEU A 124 -22.65 -5.55 -2.20
CA LEU A 124 -22.25 -4.42 -1.38
C LEU A 124 -22.35 -4.81 0.10
N ALA A 125 -21.25 -4.74 0.84
CA ALA A 125 -21.25 -5.05 2.27
C ALA A 125 -20.43 -4.04 3.08
N GLY A 126 -20.84 -3.79 4.31
CA GLY A 126 -20.09 -2.90 5.19
C GLY A 126 -20.92 -2.29 6.30
N LYS A 127 -20.23 -1.67 7.25
CA LYS A 127 -20.85 -0.93 8.35
C LYS A 127 -20.34 0.51 8.32
N ALA A 128 -21.24 1.47 8.52
CA ALA A 128 -20.86 2.84 8.85
C ALA A 128 -20.62 2.93 10.36
N HIS A 129 -19.69 3.78 10.79
CA HIS A 129 -19.49 3.99 12.22
C HIS A 129 -20.68 4.75 12.82
N PRO A 130 -21.14 4.45 14.05
CA PRO A 130 -22.32 5.10 14.62
C PRO A 130 -22.24 6.63 14.69
N HIS A 131 -21.03 7.17 14.82
CA HIS A 131 -20.79 8.62 14.92
C HIS A 131 -20.36 9.27 13.58
N ASP A 132 -20.30 8.51 12.48
CA ASP A 132 -19.91 9.01 11.17
C ASP A 132 -21.15 9.32 10.34
N HIS A 133 -21.64 10.56 10.47
CA HIS A 133 -22.85 11.04 9.79
C HIS A 133 -22.69 11.02 8.26
N ALA A 134 -21.54 11.47 7.74
CA ALA A 134 -21.28 11.53 6.31
C ALA A 134 -21.34 10.13 5.67
N SER A 135 -20.74 9.11 6.31
CA SER A 135 -20.81 7.73 5.80
C SER A 135 -22.21 7.13 5.85
N LYS A 136 -23.05 7.54 6.81
CA LYS A 136 -24.46 7.13 6.87
C LYS A 136 -25.30 7.78 5.78
N GLU A 137 -25.12 9.07 5.54
CA GLU A 137 -25.79 9.81 4.46
C GLU A 137 -25.41 9.24 3.09
N MET A 138 -24.12 8.96 2.87
CA MET A 138 -23.64 8.28 1.66
C MET A 138 -24.33 6.93 1.46
N MET A 139 -24.40 6.10 2.50
CA MET A 139 -25.09 4.81 2.42
C MET A 139 -26.58 5.00 2.08
N GLN A 140 -27.28 5.93 2.74
CA GLN A 140 -28.68 6.22 2.45
C GLN A 140 -28.89 6.69 1.01
N HIS A 141 -28.00 7.54 0.49
CA HIS A 141 -28.04 8.01 -0.89
C HIS A 141 -27.88 6.85 -1.89
N ILE A 142 -26.91 5.96 -1.65
CA ILE A 142 -26.70 4.76 -2.47
C ILE A 142 -27.96 3.87 -2.45
N LEU A 143 -28.50 3.57 -1.27
CA LEU A 143 -29.69 2.71 -1.15
C LEU A 143 -30.93 3.34 -1.81
N ALA A 144 -31.11 4.66 -1.69
CA ALA A 144 -32.20 5.38 -2.36
C ALA A 144 -32.05 5.35 -3.88
N GLY A 145 -30.84 5.56 -4.40
CA GLY A 145 -30.56 5.51 -5.84
C GLY A 145 -30.75 4.12 -6.43
N ILE A 146 -30.36 3.05 -5.72
CA ILE A 146 -30.63 1.66 -6.11
C ILE A 146 -32.13 1.42 -6.31
N ARG A 147 -32.96 1.90 -5.38
CA ARG A 147 -34.42 1.80 -5.49
C ARG A 147 -34.98 2.63 -6.65
N ALA A 148 -34.57 3.90 -6.74
CA ALA A 148 -35.06 4.82 -7.77
C ALA A 148 -34.73 4.36 -9.21
N THR A 149 -33.66 3.60 -9.38
CA THR A 149 -33.21 3.08 -10.68
C THR A 149 -33.66 1.63 -10.94
N GLY A 150 -34.36 1.01 -10.00
CA GLY A 150 -34.78 -0.39 -10.07
C GLY A 150 -33.59 -1.36 -10.20
N LEU A 151 -32.51 -1.11 -9.44
CA LEU A 151 -31.31 -1.95 -9.39
C LEU A 151 -31.27 -2.87 -8.17
N GLU A 152 -32.38 -2.98 -7.45
CA GLU A 152 -32.58 -3.79 -6.25
C GLU A 152 -32.21 -5.27 -6.41
N ASP A 153 -32.30 -5.79 -7.64
CA ASP A 153 -31.98 -7.19 -7.98
C ASP A 153 -30.54 -7.36 -8.47
N HIS A 154 -29.83 -6.26 -8.70
CA HIS A 154 -28.47 -6.25 -9.25
C HIS A 154 -27.42 -5.75 -8.27
N VAL A 155 -27.82 -4.92 -7.30
CA VAL A 155 -26.95 -4.40 -6.25
C VAL A 155 -27.49 -4.89 -4.91
N LEU A 156 -26.93 -6.00 -4.43
CA LEU A 156 -27.40 -6.67 -3.23
C LEU A 156 -26.62 -6.17 -2.03
N PHE A 157 -27.32 -5.49 -1.11
CA PHE A 157 -26.75 -5.05 0.15
C PHE A 157 -26.72 -6.21 1.16
N LEU A 158 -25.56 -6.48 1.73
CA LEU A 158 -25.35 -7.51 2.75
C LEU A 158 -25.20 -6.83 4.11
N GLU A 159 -26.31 -6.75 4.84
CA GLU A 159 -26.34 -6.26 6.22
C GLU A 159 -25.44 -7.09 7.13
N ASP A 160 -25.02 -6.52 8.25
CA ASP A 160 -24.27 -7.24 9.29
C ASP A 160 -23.03 -7.98 8.82
N TYR A 161 -22.27 -7.35 7.92
CA TYR A 161 -20.98 -7.84 7.47
C TYR A 161 -20.07 -8.29 8.63
N ASP A 162 -19.81 -9.60 8.66
CA ASP A 162 -19.00 -10.29 9.65
C ASP A 162 -17.85 -11.08 9.00
N LEU A 163 -17.09 -11.82 9.81
CA LEU A 163 -15.97 -12.62 9.30
C LEU A 163 -16.43 -13.83 8.46
N GLY A 164 -17.66 -14.31 8.65
CA GLY A 164 -18.25 -15.38 7.85
C GLY A 164 -18.44 -14.94 6.40
N ILE A 165 -19.25 -13.89 6.19
CA ILE A 165 -19.53 -13.36 4.85
C ILE A 165 -18.27 -12.75 4.21
N ALA A 166 -17.39 -12.13 5.00
CA ALA A 166 -16.08 -11.67 4.52
C ALA A 166 -15.27 -12.79 3.87
N ARG A 167 -15.22 -13.96 4.52
CA ARG A 167 -14.50 -15.13 3.99
C ARG A 167 -15.18 -15.67 2.74
N ALA A 168 -16.51 -15.66 2.67
CA ALA A 168 -17.23 -16.09 1.46
C ALA A 168 -16.89 -15.19 0.27
N LEU A 169 -16.97 -13.86 0.44
CA LEU A 169 -16.75 -12.89 -0.63
C LEU A 169 -15.32 -12.94 -1.18
N VAL A 170 -14.30 -12.88 -0.31
CA VAL A 170 -12.89 -12.91 -0.78
C VAL A 170 -12.49 -14.25 -1.41
N LYS A 171 -13.26 -15.32 -1.19
CA LYS A 171 -12.97 -16.65 -1.74
C LYS A 171 -13.73 -16.96 -3.01
N GLY A 172 -14.81 -16.25 -3.30
CA GLY A 172 -15.76 -16.64 -4.36
C GLY A 172 -16.26 -15.53 -5.27
N ALA A 173 -15.94 -14.26 -5.01
CA ALA A 173 -16.24 -13.18 -5.96
C ALA A 173 -15.40 -13.35 -7.23
N ASP A 174 -15.80 -12.71 -8.32
CA ASP A 174 -15.02 -12.67 -9.55
C ASP A 174 -14.07 -11.47 -9.54
N VAL A 175 -14.59 -10.31 -9.13
CA VAL A 175 -13.83 -9.06 -8.96
C VAL A 175 -13.93 -8.57 -7.53
N TRP A 176 -12.80 -8.17 -6.95
CA TRP A 176 -12.76 -7.45 -5.68
C TRP A 176 -12.51 -5.96 -5.94
N LEU A 177 -13.56 -5.15 -5.83
CA LEU A 177 -13.54 -3.71 -6.14
C LEU A 177 -13.16 -2.87 -4.90
N ASN A 178 -12.20 -1.97 -5.08
CA ASN A 178 -11.79 -0.98 -4.09
C ASN A 178 -11.61 0.39 -4.77
N THR A 179 -12.24 1.45 -4.25
CA THR A 179 -12.20 2.80 -4.85
C THR A 179 -11.63 3.87 -3.89
N PRO A 180 -10.55 3.61 -3.12
CA PRO A 180 -10.07 4.58 -2.14
C PRO A 180 -9.63 5.88 -2.80
N ARG A 181 -9.80 7.00 -2.09
CA ARG A 181 -9.23 8.29 -2.47
C ARG A 181 -7.75 8.30 -2.12
N ARG A 182 -6.91 8.57 -3.11
CA ARG A 182 -5.47 8.79 -2.93
C ARG A 182 -5.20 10.05 -2.12
N PRO A 183 -4.16 10.08 -1.26
CA PRO A 183 -3.31 8.97 -0.81
C PRO A 183 -3.76 8.38 0.55
N TYR A 184 -5.08 8.27 0.79
CA TYR A 184 -5.61 7.98 2.12
C TYR A 184 -5.69 6.48 2.46
N GLU A 185 -5.48 5.57 1.49
CA GLU A 185 -5.31 4.16 1.78
C GLU A 185 -3.85 3.86 2.09
N ALA A 186 -3.53 3.56 3.34
CA ALA A 186 -2.16 3.15 3.70
C ALA A 186 -1.76 1.79 3.09
N SER A 187 -2.70 0.84 2.96
CA SER A 187 -2.43 -0.50 2.42
C SER A 187 -3.72 -1.15 1.89
N GLY A 188 -4.34 -2.05 2.65
CA GLY A 188 -5.61 -2.68 2.31
C GLY A 188 -5.52 -4.20 2.12
N THR A 189 -5.71 -4.96 3.20
CA THR A 189 -5.45 -6.42 3.19
C THR A 189 -6.54 -7.28 2.56
N SER A 190 -7.72 -6.74 2.25
CA SER A 190 -8.83 -7.54 1.68
C SER A 190 -8.54 -7.97 0.24
N GLY A 191 -7.95 -7.09 -0.57
CA GLY A 191 -7.51 -7.41 -1.93
C GLY A 191 -6.43 -8.50 -1.95
N MET A 192 -5.47 -8.44 -1.01
CA MET A 192 -4.44 -9.48 -0.84
C MET A 192 -5.06 -10.86 -0.57
N LYS A 193 -6.11 -10.93 0.27
CA LYS A 193 -6.83 -12.17 0.57
C LYS A 193 -7.60 -12.70 -0.63
N ALA A 194 -8.19 -11.80 -1.42
CA ALA A 194 -8.95 -12.14 -2.62
C ALA A 194 -8.04 -12.71 -3.71
N ALA A 195 -6.90 -12.06 -3.96
CA ALA A 195 -5.90 -12.47 -4.94
C ALA A 195 -5.39 -13.91 -4.72
N LEU A 196 -5.19 -14.33 -3.46
CA LEU A 196 -4.79 -15.70 -3.10
C LEU A 196 -5.79 -16.78 -3.56
N ASN A 197 -7.02 -16.42 -3.88
CA ASN A 197 -8.06 -17.32 -4.37
C ASN A 197 -8.33 -17.16 -5.88
N GLY A 198 -7.50 -16.38 -6.60
CA GLY A 198 -7.72 -16.06 -8.00
C GLY A 198 -8.81 -15.03 -8.25
N VAL A 199 -9.31 -14.35 -7.22
CA VAL A 199 -10.25 -13.22 -7.38
C VAL A 199 -9.48 -12.01 -7.88
N LEU A 200 -9.92 -11.40 -8.98
CA LEU A 200 -9.19 -10.31 -9.60
C LEU A 200 -9.42 -8.99 -8.86
N HIS A 201 -8.34 -8.31 -8.49
CA HIS A 201 -8.45 -7.01 -7.84
C HIS A 201 -8.77 -5.93 -8.89
N CYS A 202 -9.71 -5.03 -8.59
CA CYS A 202 -9.95 -3.81 -9.35
C CYS A 202 -9.83 -2.61 -8.40
N SER A 203 -8.82 -1.77 -8.59
CA SER A 203 -8.62 -0.64 -7.68
C SER A 203 -7.87 0.55 -8.26
N ILE A 204 -8.04 1.69 -7.60
CA ILE A 204 -7.20 2.89 -7.73
C ILE A 204 -5.77 2.53 -7.32
N LEU A 205 -4.75 3.16 -7.93
CA LEU A 205 -3.33 3.03 -7.53
C LEU A 205 -3.05 3.70 -6.18
N ASP A 206 -3.56 3.11 -5.11
CA ASP A 206 -3.34 3.54 -3.73
C ASP A 206 -3.09 2.33 -2.80
N GLY A 207 -2.52 2.61 -1.63
CA GLY A 207 -2.21 1.61 -0.63
C GLY A 207 -1.38 0.46 -1.20
N TRP A 208 -1.79 -0.78 -0.95
CA TRP A 208 -1.01 -1.95 -1.38
C TRP A 208 -0.97 -2.12 -2.91
N TRP A 209 -1.94 -1.54 -3.63
CA TRP A 209 -2.08 -1.78 -5.06
C TRP A 209 -1.01 -1.06 -5.87
N VAL A 210 -0.50 0.08 -5.38
CA VAL A 210 0.60 0.81 -6.03
C VAL A 210 1.90 -0.01 -6.09
N GLU A 211 2.13 -0.88 -5.11
CA GLU A 211 3.30 -1.78 -5.04
C GLU A 211 3.09 -3.11 -5.81
N ALA A 212 1.84 -3.40 -6.20
CA ALA A 212 1.40 -4.72 -6.64
C ALA A 212 0.97 -4.78 -8.11
N ALA A 213 0.44 -3.68 -8.64
CA ALA A 213 -0.15 -3.65 -9.97
C ALA A 213 0.91 -3.84 -11.07
N ARG A 214 0.66 -4.79 -11.99
CA ARG A 214 1.53 -5.09 -13.14
C ARG A 214 0.84 -4.95 -14.50
N GLY A 215 -0.46 -4.68 -14.49
CA GLY A 215 -1.30 -4.55 -15.69
C GLY A 215 -1.90 -5.88 -16.19
N ASP A 216 -1.33 -7.02 -15.79
CA ASP A 216 -1.78 -8.37 -16.16
C ASP A 216 -2.28 -9.22 -14.98
N ASN A 217 -2.24 -8.67 -13.76
CA ASN A 217 -2.55 -9.36 -12.50
C ASN A 217 -3.76 -8.77 -11.74
N GLY A 218 -4.51 -7.89 -12.38
CA GLY A 218 -5.71 -7.22 -11.86
C GLY A 218 -6.11 -6.05 -12.77
N PHE A 219 -6.94 -5.13 -12.29
CA PHE A 219 -7.42 -3.97 -13.04
C PHE A 219 -7.14 -2.70 -12.25
N THR A 220 -6.62 -1.68 -12.92
CA THR A 220 -6.21 -0.43 -12.30
C THR A 220 -7.09 0.70 -12.81
N ILE A 221 -7.77 1.39 -11.90
CA ILE A 221 -8.61 2.55 -12.19
C ILE A 221 -7.71 3.79 -12.25
N GLY A 222 -7.69 4.47 -13.41
CA GLY A 222 -6.80 5.59 -13.68
C GLY A 222 -5.33 5.17 -13.81
N ARG A 223 -4.41 6.13 -13.75
CA ARG A 223 -2.96 5.94 -13.86
C ARG A 223 -2.17 6.57 -12.72
N GLY A 224 -2.85 7.00 -11.65
CA GLY A 224 -2.22 7.63 -10.50
C GLY A 224 -1.99 9.13 -10.69
N GLU A 225 -2.82 9.77 -11.51
CA GLU A 225 -2.81 11.19 -11.80
C GLU A 225 -3.04 12.04 -10.53
N GLU A 226 -2.52 13.26 -10.56
CA GLU A 226 -2.84 14.31 -9.58
C GLU A 226 -3.90 15.24 -10.18
N TYR A 227 -4.89 15.61 -9.37
CA TYR A 227 -6.03 16.41 -9.81
C TYR A 227 -6.10 17.73 -9.03
N ALA A 228 -6.64 18.78 -9.64
CA ALA A 228 -6.73 20.08 -9.00
C ALA A 228 -7.82 20.14 -7.91
N SER A 229 -8.81 19.26 -7.99
CA SER A 229 -9.90 19.17 -7.01
C SER A 229 -10.40 17.74 -6.81
N THR A 230 -11.09 17.51 -5.70
CA THR A 230 -11.70 16.21 -5.40
C THR A 230 -12.81 15.82 -6.37
N ASP A 231 -13.55 16.80 -6.89
CA ASP A 231 -14.67 16.58 -7.82
C ASP A 231 -14.17 16.19 -9.21
N GLU A 232 -13.10 16.83 -9.68
CA GLU A 232 -12.43 16.46 -10.93
C GLU A 232 -11.86 15.04 -10.84
N GLN A 233 -11.20 14.71 -9.72
CA GLN A 233 -10.71 13.36 -9.45
C GLN A 233 -11.86 12.34 -9.52
N ASP A 234 -12.97 12.59 -8.83
CA ASP A 234 -14.09 11.65 -8.78
C ASP A 234 -14.76 11.49 -10.15
N ALA A 235 -14.85 12.55 -10.95
CA ALA A 235 -15.37 12.48 -12.31
C ALA A 235 -14.47 11.62 -13.20
N HIS A 236 -13.16 11.86 -13.19
CA HIS A 236 -12.20 11.15 -14.04
C HIS A 236 -12.05 9.68 -13.64
N GLU A 237 -11.94 9.40 -12.34
CA GLU A 237 -11.78 8.03 -11.85
C GLU A 237 -13.07 7.22 -11.95
N SER A 238 -14.26 7.86 -11.85
CA SER A 238 -15.54 7.21 -12.16
C SER A 238 -15.62 6.86 -13.65
N GLU A 239 -15.26 7.78 -14.55
CA GLU A 239 -15.20 7.50 -15.99
C GLU A 239 -14.24 6.35 -16.30
N SER A 240 -13.04 6.37 -15.72
CA SER A 240 -12.05 5.30 -15.86
C SER A 240 -12.56 3.95 -15.37
N LEU A 241 -13.29 3.93 -14.24
CA LEU A 241 -13.91 2.71 -13.72
C LEU A 241 -14.96 2.16 -14.70
N TYR A 242 -15.82 3.01 -15.27
CA TYR A 242 -16.80 2.57 -16.26
C TYR A 242 -16.15 2.05 -17.54
N GLN A 243 -15.12 2.72 -18.05
CA GLN A 243 -14.37 2.23 -19.21
C GLN A 243 -13.79 0.85 -18.98
N LEU A 244 -13.21 0.59 -17.80
CA LEU A 244 -12.72 -0.74 -17.43
C LEU A 244 -13.85 -1.76 -17.35
N LEU A 245 -14.97 -1.41 -16.71
CA LEU A 245 -16.10 -2.33 -16.57
C LEU A 245 -16.71 -2.70 -17.92
N GLU A 246 -16.96 -1.72 -18.77
CA GLU A 246 -17.67 -1.86 -20.04
C GLU A 246 -16.80 -2.48 -21.14
N ASN A 247 -15.52 -2.12 -21.21
CA ASN A 247 -14.65 -2.53 -22.33
C ASN A 247 -13.72 -3.70 -22.00
N ASP A 248 -13.34 -3.87 -20.73
CA ASP A 248 -12.36 -4.89 -20.33
C ASP A 248 -12.97 -5.98 -19.45
N ILE A 249 -13.46 -5.62 -18.25
CA ILE A 249 -13.83 -6.57 -17.21
C ILE A 249 -15.04 -7.42 -17.61
N VAL A 250 -16.18 -6.78 -17.95
CA VAL A 250 -17.40 -7.51 -18.30
C VAL A 250 -17.22 -8.29 -19.61
N PRO A 251 -16.69 -7.71 -20.71
CA PRO A 251 -16.44 -8.47 -21.93
C PRO A 251 -15.49 -9.65 -21.73
N MET A 252 -14.35 -9.46 -21.07
CA MET A 252 -13.38 -10.54 -20.81
C MET A 252 -13.97 -11.65 -19.94
N PHE A 253 -14.80 -11.27 -18.95
CA PHE A 253 -15.51 -12.26 -18.15
C PHE A 253 -16.57 -13.00 -18.96
N TYR A 254 -17.09 -12.53 -20.10
CA TYR A 254 -18.09 -13.26 -20.89
C TYR A 254 -17.57 -13.87 -22.19
N GLU A 255 -16.33 -13.53 -22.58
CA GLU A 255 -15.61 -14.17 -23.66
C GLU A 255 -15.32 -15.65 -23.28
N ARG A 256 -15.92 -16.60 -24.01
CA ARG A 256 -15.82 -18.05 -23.73
C ARG A 256 -15.30 -18.77 -24.97
N ASP A 257 -14.42 -19.74 -24.77
CA ASP A 257 -14.06 -20.69 -25.81
C ASP A 257 -15.16 -21.76 -26.02
N ALA A 258 -14.94 -22.68 -26.96
CA ALA A 258 -15.88 -23.77 -27.25
C ALA A 258 -16.15 -24.71 -26.06
N ALA A 259 -15.27 -24.73 -25.05
CA ALA A 259 -15.42 -25.51 -23.82
C ALA A 259 -16.06 -24.69 -22.68
N GLY A 260 -16.47 -23.44 -22.94
CA GLY A 260 -17.06 -22.57 -21.92
C GLY A 260 -16.05 -21.98 -20.94
N ILE A 261 -14.78 -21.84 -21.33
CA ILE A 261 -13.70 -21.33 -20.47
C ILE A 261 -13.30 -19.90 -20.90
N PRO A 262 -13.26 -18.92 -19.97
CA PRO A 262 -12.70 -17.60 -20.25
C PRO A 262 -11.18 -17.60 -20.16
N ARG A 263 -10.49 -17.96 -21.24
CA ARG A 263 -9.03 -18.11 -21.27
C ARG A 263 -8.29 -16.86 -20.78
N ARG A 264 -8.67 -15.68 -21.28
CA ARG A 264 -8.04 -14.40 -20.89
C ARG A 264 -8.25 -14.09 -19.41
N TRP A 265 -9.44 -14.38 -18.88
CA TRP A 265 -9.73 -14.22 -17.45
C TRP A 265 -8.88 -15.15 -16.60
N VAL A 266 -8.85 -16.45 -16.93
CA VAL A 266 -8.10 -17.46 -16.19
C VAL A 266 -6.60 -17.16 -16.21
N GLN A 267 -6.07 -16.66 -17.32
CA GLN A 267 -4.68 -16.22 -17.40
C GLN A 267 -4.40 -15.08 -16.41
N ARG A 268 -5.28 -14.07 -16.35
CA ARG A 268 -5.18 -12.97 -15.37
C ARG A 268 -5.28 -13.48 -13.93
N MET A 269 -6.11 -14.49 -13.66
CA MET A 269 -6.19 -15.14 -12.34
C MET A 269 -4.87 -15.82 -11.95
N LYS A 270 -4.25 -16.55 -12.89
CA LYS A 270 -2.93 -17.18 -12.69
C LYS A 270 -1.87 -16.13 -12.37
N MET A 271 -1.83 -15.03 -13.13
CA MET A 271 -0.89 -13.94 -12.88
C MET A 271 -1.14 -13.26 -11.55
N ALA A 272 -2.41 -13.03 -11.16
CA ALA A 272 -2.75 -12.54 -9.83
C ALA A 272 -2.18 -13.44 -8.73
N ILE A 273 -2.35 -14.75 -8.81
CA ILE A 273 -1.80 -15.69 -7.83
C ILE A 273 -0.26 -15.67 -7.86
N ALA A 274 0.35 -15.86 -9.04
CA ALA A 274 1.80 -15.99 -9.21
C ALA A 274 2.56 -14.78 -8.67
N THR A 275 2.06 -13.57 -8.94
CA THR A 275 2.75 -12.32 -8.63
C THR A 275 2.44 -11.77 -7.24
N LEU A 276 1.25 -12.04 -6.69
CA LEU A 276 0.79 -11.41 -5.45
C LEU A 276 0.94 -12.31 -4.22
N ALA A 277 0.91 -13.64 -4.40
CA ALA A 277 0.83 -14.55 -3.27
C ALA A 277 2.07 -14.50 -2.36
N ALA A 278 3.27 -14.42 -2.92
CA ALA A 278 4.52 -14.35 -2.16
C ALA A 278 4.77 -12.98 -1.52
N GLN A 279 4.37 -11.90 -2.19
CA GLN A 279 4.63 -10.53 -1.75
C GLN A 279 3.77 -10.14 -0.53
N PHE A 280 2.54 -10.63 -0.43
CA PHE A 280 1.59 -10.19 0.59
C PHE A 280 1.33 -11.25 1.67
N THR A 281 2.41 -11.80 2.21
CA THR A 281 2.36 -12.79 3.29
C THR A 281 2.73 -12.21 4.65
N THR A 282 1.98 -12.61 5.69
CA THR A 282 2.35 -12.32 7.07
C THR A 282 3.70 -12.94 7.44
N HIS A 283 4.11 -14.02 6.76
CA HIS A 283 5.41 -14.66 6.97
C HIS A 283 6.56 -13.73 6.56
N ARG A 284 6.52 -13.16 5.34
CA ARG A 284 7.48 -12.16 4.87
C ARG A 284 7.51 -10.97 5.82
N MET A 285 6.33 -10.39 6.09
CA MET A 285 6.19 -9.24 6.99
C MET A 285 6.83 -9.52 8.37
N LEU A 286 6.48 -10.62 9.03
CA LEU A 286 7.05 -10.96 10.34
C LEU A 286 8.56 -11.19 10.28
N ASN A 287 9.08 -11.76 9.19
CA ASN A 287 10.51 -11.97 9.03
C ASN A 287 11.27 -10.63 8.87
N GLU A 288 10.72 -9.69 8.11
CA GLU A 288 11.26 -8.32 7.99
C GLU A 288 11.20 -7.58 9.32
N TYR A 289 10.10 -7.70 10.07
CA TYR A 289 10.00 -7.13 11.42
C TYR A 289 11.03 -7.74 12.38
N ARG A 290 11.22 -9.06 12.31
CA ARG A 290 12.22 -9.77 13.12
C ARG A 290 13.63 -9.27 12.83
N LEU A 291 14.04 -9.30 11.57
CA LEU A 291 15.40 -8.98 11.16
C LEU A 291 15.72 -7.48 11.26
N GLY A 292 14.76 -6.63 10.86
CA GLY A 292 14.96 -5.18 10.81
C GLY A 292 14.79 -4.48 12.17
N PHE A 293 13.96 -5.02 13.07
CA PHE A 293 13.60 -4.33 14.31
C PHE A 293 13.85 -5.17 15.55
N TYR A 294 13.25 -6.37 15.66
CA TYR A 294 13.27 -7.12 16.92
C TYR A 294 14.66 -7.69 17.28
N GLU A 295 15.40 -8.21 16.30
CA GLU A 295 16.75 -8.73 16.53
C GLU A 295 17.75 -7.64 16.88
N PRO A 296 17.83 -6.51 16.13
CA PRO A 296 18.65 -5.37 16.52
C PRO A 296 18.28 -4.83 17.90
N ALA A 297 16.99 -4.68 18.21
CA ALA A 297 16.53 -4.22 19.52
C ALA A 297 16.93 -5.20 20.64
N GLY A 298 16.78 -6.50 20.42
CA GLY A 298 17.20 -7.52 21.37
C GLY A 298 18.73 -7.55 21.57
N ALA A 299 19.51 -7.35 20.50
CA ALA A 299 20.96 -7.24 20.58
C ALA A 299 21.40 -6.01 21.38
N LEU A 300 20.80 -4.84 21.11
CA LEU A 300 21.03 -3.61 21.86
C LEU A 300 20.64 -3.79 23.34
N GLY A 301 19.49 -4.40 23.62
CA GLY A 301 19.06 -4.68 24.99
C GLY A 301 20.06 -5.52 25.78
N ARG A 302 20.69 -6.53 25.14
CA ARG A 302 21.76 -7.32 25.75
C ARG A 302 23.02 -6.48 26.02
N VAL A 303 23.38 -5.55 25.12
CA VAL A 303 24.52 -4.65 25.34
C VAL A 303 24.24 -3.70 26.51
N LEU A 304 23.06 -3.08 26.54
CA LEU A 304 22.68 -2.08 27.54
C LEU A 304 22.53 -2.64 28.96
N THR A 305 22.23 -3.92 29.12
CA THR A 305 22.00 -4.57 30.44
C THR A 305 23.23 -5.26 31.02
N ARG A 306 24.30 -5.46 30.24
CA ARG A 306 25.58 -6.01 30.73
C ARG A 306 26.27 -5.08 31.72
N ASP A 307 27.21 -5.64 32.49
CA ASP A 307 28.12 -4.89 33.38
C ASP A 307 27.40 -3.89 34.29
N ARG A 308 26.32 -4.35 34.94
CA ARG A 308 25.45 -3.52 35.80
C ARG A 308 24.88 -2.29 35.06
N ALA A 309 24.52 -2.48 33.79
CA ALA A 309 23.94 -1.48 32.91
C ALA A 309 24.83 -0.24 32.66
N ARG A 310 26.16 -0.40 32.66
CA ARG A 310 27.11 0.70 32.42
C ARG A 310 26.83 1.45 31.12
N ALA A 311 26.63 0.73 30.02
CA ALA A 311 26.34 1.33 28.71
C ALA A 311 25.00 2.09 28.71
N ALA A 312 24.00 1.60 29.44
CA ALA A 312 22.73 2.31 29.60
C ALA A 312 22.88 3.59 30.43
N GLN A 313 23.70 3.57 31.49
CA GLN A 313 23.98 4.76 32.30
C GLN A 313 24.72 5.82 31.47
N GLN A 314 25.72 5.43 30.67
CA GLN A 314 26.42 6.33 29.76
C GLN A 314 25.47 6.93 28.71
N LEU A 315 24.63 6.09 28.10
CA LEU A 315 23.62 6.56 27.14
C LEU A 315 22.63 7.53 27.79
N TRP A 316 22.19 7.25 29.03
CA TRP A 316 21.29 8.14 29.77
C TRP A 316 21.97 9.48 30.07
N GLN A 317 23.20 9.49 30.59
CA GLN A 317 23.96 10.72 30.85
C GLN A 317 24.16 11.55 29.57
N TRP A 318 24.47 10.88 28.46
CA TRP A 318 24.59 11.51 27.15
C TRP A 318 23.27 12.16 26.74
N LYS A 319 22.14 11.44 26.80
CA LYS A 319 20.80 11.95 26.45
C LYS A 319 20.36 13.10 27.36
N SER A 320 20.56 12.99 28.67
CA SER A 320 20.11 13.99 29.65
C SER A 320 20.78 15.36 29.51
N SER A 321 21.97 15.41 28.93
CA SER A 321 22.70 16.67 28.67
C SER A 321 22.68 17.10 27.21
N LEU A 322 22.11 16.28 26.32
CA LEU A 322 22.25 16.44 24.87
C LEU A 322 21.70 17.78 24.38
N GLU A 323 20.46 18.13 24.71
CA GLU A 323 19.83 19.37 24.21
C GLU A 323 20.61 20.63 24.61
N ALA A 324 21.13 20.68 25.85
CA ALA A 324 21.88 21.83 26.34
C ALA A 324 23.21 21.99 25.60
N ARG A 325 23.93 20.87 25.37
CA ARG A 325 25.19 20.87 24.62
C ARG A 325 24.95 21.11 23.12
N TRP A 326 23.87 20.58 22.56
CA TRP A 326 23.49 20.75 21.16
C TRP A 326 23.31 22.22 20.77
N LYS A 327 22.68 23.03 21.64
CA LYS A 327 22.49 24.47 21.43
C LYS A 327 23.79 25.28 21.35
N THR A 328 24.93 24.68 21.68
CA THR A 328 26.25 25.35 21.62
C THR A 328 26.95 25.16 20.28
N LEU A 329 26.44 24.29 19.40
CA LEU A 329 27.00 24.08 18.06
C LEU A 329 26.87 25.35 17.22
N LYS A 330 27.94 25.74 16.53
CA LYS A 330 27.94 26.88 15.60
C LYS A 330 28.65 26.55 14.30
N PRO A 331 27.97 26.64 13.14
CA PRO A 331 28.62 26.58 11.84
C PRO A 331 29.60 27.76 11.67
N CYS A 332 30.85 27.45 11.33
CA CYS A 332 31.91 28.46 11.16
C CYS A 332 32.25 28.71 9.69
N ALA A 333 32.28 27.66 8.88
CA ALA A 333 32.51 27.77 7.44
C ALA A 333 31.93 26.56 6.71
N LEU A 334 31.42 26.80 5.51
CA LEU A 334 30.95 25.77 4.59
C LEU A 334 31.64 25.98 3.25
N ASP A 335 32.25 24.93 2.73
CA ASP A 335 32.83 24.90 1.39
C ASP A 335 32.12 23.81 0.60
N VAL A 336 31.20 24.26 -0.24
CA VAL A 336 30.41 23.46 -1.18
C VAL A 336 30.46 24.20 -2.52
N PRO A 337 30.65 23.50 -3.66
CA PRO A 337 30.61 24.14 -4.96
C PRO A 337 29.24 24.79 -5.21
N GLU A 338 29.20 26.12 -5.37
CA GLU A 338 27.94 26.86 -5.42
C GLU A 338 27.07 26.49 -6.63
N GLN A 339 27.67 26.19 -7.79
CA GLN A 339 26.98 25.67 -8.97
C GLN A 339 27.98 24.98 -9.91
N THR A 340 27.97 23.65 -9.98
CA THR A 340 28.81 22.90 -10.92
C THR A 340 27.98 22.08 -11.90
N PHE A 341 28.20 22.32 -13.20
CA PHE A 341 27.91 21.36 -14.25
C PHE A 341 28.85 20.16 -14.07
N THR A 342 28.49 19.28 -13.16
CA THR A 342 29.29 18.10 -12.79
C THR A 342 28.86 16.94 -13.67
N ARG A 343 29.81 16.12 -14.15
CA ARG A 343 29.44 14.91 -14.87
C ARG A 343 28.81 13.92 -13.90
N VAL A 344 27.79 13.18 -14.34
CA VAL A 344 27.20 12.08 -13.57
C VAL A 344 28.31 11.13 -13.12
N GLY A 345 28.37 10.84 -11.82
CA GLY A 345 29.38 9.98 -11.20
C GLY A 345 30.70 10.66 -10.82
N GLU A 346 30.92 11.94 -11.11
CA GLU A 346 32.10 12.67 -10.65
C GLU A 346 31.95 13.07 -9.17
N PRO A 347 32.97 12.86 -8.32
CA PRO A 347 32.88 13.15 -6.89
C PRO A 347 32.90 14.66 -6.63
N ILE A 348 31.89 15.14 -5.92
CA ILE A 348 31.78 16.52 -5.44
C ILE A 348 32.29 16.57 -4.01
N TYR A 349 33.29 17.41 -3.79
CA TYR A 349 33.89 17.62 -2.48
C TYR A 349 33.06 18.57 -1.62
N VAL A 350 32.96 18.25 -0.33
CA VAL A 350 32.26 19.07 0.65
C VAL A 350 33.10 19.14 1.92
N ARG A 351 33.22 20.35 2.48
CA ARG A 351 33.87 20.60 3.76
C ARG A 351 33.01 21.48 4.66
N LEU A 352 32.87 21.05 5.91
CA LEU A 352 32.22 21.81 6.98
C LEU A 352 33.21 22.06 8.11
N VAL A 353 33.33 23.32 8.54
CA VAL A 353 34.01 23.70 9.79
C VAL A 353 32.94 24.06 10.81
N LEU A 354 32.96 23.37 11.94
CA LEU A 354 31.96 23.49 13.00
C LEU A 354 32.66 23.73 14.33
N ASP A 355 32.26 24.80 15.03
CA ASP A 355 32.54 24.91 16.47
C ASP A 355 31.56 23.98 17.19
N CYS A 356 32.12 22.89 17.71
CA CYS A 356 31.38 21.84 18.40
C CYS A 356 30.91 22.29 19.79
N GLY A 357 31.37 23.44 20.29
CA GLY A 357 31.00 23.94 21.62
C GLY A 357 31.24 22.91 22.72
N ALA A 358 30.17 22.48 23.37
CA ALA A 358 30.18 21.45 24.42
C ALA A 358 29.92 20.01 23.89
N MET A 359 29.72 19.83 22.60
CA MET A 359 29.65 18.51 21.95
C MET A 359 31.05 18.03 21.59
N ARG A 360 31.29 16.72 21.59
CA ARG A 360 32.52 16.16 21.02
C ARG A 360 32.33 15.86 19.53
N PRO A 361 33.37 15.97 18.68
CA PRO A 361 33.25 15.64 17.26
C PRO A 361 32.81 14.20 16.98
N ASP A 362 33.15 13.24 17.85
CA ASP A 362 32.74 11.84 17.75
C ASP A 362 31.26 11.60 18.13
N GLU A 363 30.58 12.61 18.69
CA GLU A 363 29.14 12.61 18.97
C GLU A 363 28.33 13.26 17.85
N LEU A 364 28.96 13.59 16.71
CA LEU A 364 28.33 14.28 15.60
C LEU A 364 28.41 13.43 14.34
N LEU A 365 27.25 13.17 13.74
CA LEU A 365 27.14 12.60 12.42
C LEU A 365 26.84 13.73 11.44
N VAL A 366 27.85 14.14 10.66
CA VAL A 366 27.70 15.16 9.64
C VAL A 366 27.43 14.49 8.30
N GLN A 367 26.34 14.89 7.64
CA GLN A 367 25.89 14.27 6.39
C GLN A 367 25.60 15.31 5.32
N VAL A 368 25.97 14.98 4.09
CA VAL A 368 25.42 15.57 2.88
C VAL A 368 24.11 14.85 2.55
N TYR A 369 23.04 15.61 2.35
CA TYR A 369 21.72 15.15 1.91
C TYR A 369 21.51 15.66 0.48
N PHE A 370 21.40 14.76 -0.49
CA PHE A 370 21.41 15.14 -1.91
C PHE A 370 20.51 14.24 -2.75
N GLY A 371 20.00 14.76 -3.87
CA GLY A 371 19.08 14.01 -4.72
C GLY A 371 18.29 14.90 -5.69
N PRO A 372 17.51 14.31 -6.60
CA PRO A 372 16.70 15.04 -7.56
C PRO A 372 15.64 15.89 -6.85
N VAL A 373 15.41 17.10 -7.36
CA VAL A 373 14.41 18.04 -6.83
C VAL A 373 13.34 18.37 -7.86
N ASN A 374 12.13 18.65 -7.39
CA ASN A 374 11.05 19.14 -8.23
C ASN A 374 11.22 20.65 -8.55
N SER A 375 10.30 21.22 -9.34
CA SER A 375 10.32 22.66 -9.69
C SER A 375 10.14 23.60 -8.50
N ARG A 376 9.73 23.09 -7.32
CA ARG A 376 9.62 23.84 -6.07
C ARG A 376 10.87 23.70 -5.18
N GLY A 377 11.90 22.96 -5.62
CA GLY A 377 13.11 22.70 -4.85
C GLY A 377 12.98 21.60 -3.79
N GLU A 378 11.87 20.84 -3.79
CA GLU A 378 11.66 19.75 -2.84
C GLU A 378 12.29 18.45 -3.38
N PHE A 379 12.95 17.70 -2.50
CA PHE A 379 13.54 16.40 -2.84
C PHE A 379 12.47 15.39 -3.25
N LEU A 380 12.60 14.83 -4.45
CA LEU A 380 11.78 13.70 -4.93
C LEU A 380 12.25 12.39 -4.30
N SER A 381 13.57 12.25 -4.20
CA SER A 381 14.27 11.18 -3.48
C SER A 381 15.59 11.76 -2.98
N ALA A 382 16.11 11.24 -1.88
CA ALA A 382 17.34 11.74 -1.31
C ALA A 382 18.21 10.61 -0.79
N GLN A 383 19.51 10.80 -0.93
CA GLN A 383 20.57 9.95 -0.44
C GLN A 383 21.39 10.73 0.59
N THR A 384 22.14 9.99 1.42
CA THR A 384 23.05 10.59 2.39
C THR A 384 24.48 10.09 2.21
N ALA A 385 25.45 11.01 2.33
CA ALA A 385 26.87 10.68 2.42
C ALA A 385 27.42 11.25 3.74
N ASN A 386 28.17 10.44 4.49
CA ASN A 386 28.77 10.87 5.75
C ASN A 386 30.09 11.61 5.50
N LEU A 387 30.30 12.73 6.19
CA LEU A 387 31.58 13.43 6.23
C LEU A 387 32.42 12.90 7.40
N SER A 388 33.72 12.75 7.18
CA SER A 388 34.67 12.28 8.20
C SER A 388 35.33 13.48 8.88
N CYS A 389 35.49 13.42 10.20
CA CYS A 389 36.27 14.44 10.93
C CYS A 389 37.77 14.25 10.60
N VAL A 390 38.39 15.25 9.99
CA VAL A 390 39.80 15.19 9.53
C VAL A 390 40.74 16.03 10.39
N ARG A 391 40.22 17.01 11.14
CA ARG A 391 41.01 17.93 11.97
C ARG A 391 40.19 18.42 13.15
N ILE A 392 40.82 18.54 14.32
CA ILE A 392 40.23 19.05 15.56
C ILE A 392 41.21 20.04 16.21
N GLU A 393 40.74 21.25 16.51
CA GLU A 393 41.49 22.33 17.14
C GLU A 393 40.66 23.00 18.24
N GLY A 394 40.89 22.60 19.50
CA GLY A 394 40.03 23.03 20.60
C GLY A 394 38.61 22.50 20.41
N SER A 395 37.63 23.41 20.33
CA SER A 395 36.23 23.07 20.04
C SER A 395 35.91 23.05 18.54
N ILE A 396 36.81 23.50 17.67
CA ILE A 396 36.58 23.58 16.22
C ILE A 396 36.97 22.26 15.57
N ALA A 397 36.06 21.67 14.79
CA ALA A 397 36.31 20.47 14.02
C ALA A 397 36.04 20.69 12.53
N THR A 398 36.88 20.10 11.68
CA THR A 398 36.70 20.09 10.23
C THR A 398 36.24 18.71 9.78
N PHE A 399 35.14 18.67 9.02
CA PHE A 399 34.55 17.48 8.44
C PHE A 399 34.62 17.55 6.92
N GLU A 400 35.11 16.48 6.29
CA GLU A 400 35.35 16.42 4.84
C GLU A 400 34.85 15.10 4.25
N GLY A 401 34.51 15.14 2.97
CA GLY A 401 34.10 13.96 2.22
C GLY A 401 33.53 14.33 0.86
N THR A 402 33.02 13.31 0.17
CA THR A 402 32.55 13.46 -1.21
C THR A 402 31.21 12.76 -1.38
N TYR A 403 30.39 13.28 -2.30
CA TYR A 403 29.20 12.60 -2.80
C TYR A 403 29.17 12.65 -4.33
N SER A 404 28.37 11.80 -4.95
CA SER A 404 28.23 11.75 -6.41
C SER A 404 26.77 11.49 -6.78
N THR A 405 26.28 12.15 -7.82
CA THR A 405 24.94 11.92 -8.35
C THR A 405 24.98 10.84 -9.44
N ALA A 406 24.01 9.92 -9.42
CA ALA A 406 23.89 8.82 -10.37
C ALA A 406 22.99 9.15 -11.57
N GLU A 407 22.27 10.27 -11.52
CA GLU A 407 21.29 10.68 -12.52
C GLU A 407 21.56 12.10 -12.99
N SER A 408 21.21 12.39 -14.25
CA SER A 408 21.27 13.74 -14.82
C SER A 408 20.00 14.51 -14.47
N GLY A 409 20.12 15.81 -14.15
CA GLY A 409 18.98 16.69 -13.88
C GLY A 409 19.27 17.67 -12.74
N HIS A 410 18.27 18.48 -12.38
CA HIS A 410 18.39 19.37 -11.23
C HIS A 410 18.41 18.58 -9.93
N HIS A 411 19.49 18.72 -9.17
CA HIS A 411 19.68 18.09 -7.87
C HIS A 411 19.78 19.15 -6.78
N GLY A 412 19.13 18.89 -5.66
CA GLY A 412 19.31 19.64 -4.43
C GLY A 412 20.45 19.06 -3.61
N VAL A 413 21.06 19.92 -2.79
CA VAL A 413 22.10 19.54 -1.82
C VAL A 413 21.84 20.32 -0.55
N ALA A 414 21.82 19.63 0.58
CA ALA A 414 21.70 20.22 1.90
C ALA A 414 22.69 19.52 2.84
N LEU A 415 23.23 20.26 3.81
CA LEU A 415 24.08 19.67 4.83
C LEU A 415 23.32 19.59 6.16
N ARG A 416 23.49 18.48 6.87
CA ARG A 416 22.94 18.33 8.22
C ARG A 416 23.94 17.74 9.19
N VAL A 417 23.82 18.15 10.45
CA VAL A 417 24.51 17.55 11.60
C VAL A 417 23.45 16.89 12.47
N LEU A 418 23.72 15.65 12.88
CA LEU A 418 22.86 14.86 13.77
C LEU A 418 23.66 14.44 15.00
N PRO A 419 23.03 14.33 16.18
CA PRO A 419 23.68 13.68 17.31
C PRO A 419 23.93 12.21 17.00
N TYR A 420 25.10 11.72 17.39
CA TYR A 420 25.53 10.34 17.24
C TYR A 420 25.95 9.76 18.58
N HIS A 421 25.53 8.52 18.81
CA HIS A 421 26.01 7.70 19.91
C HIS A 421 25.95 6.23 19.49
N PRO A 422 26.98 5.40 19.76
CA PRO A 422 27.04 4.00 19.33
C PRO A 422 25.87 3.10 19.79
N HIS A 423 25.14 3.54 20.82
CA HIS A 423 23.99 2.84 21.40
C HIS A 423 22.64 3.51 21.12
N VAL A 424 22.60 4.50 20.22
CA VAL A 424 21.35 5.04 19.68
C VAL A 424 21.09 4.34 18.33
N PRO A 425 20.03 3.51 18.23
CA PRO A 425 19.79 2.70 17.04
C PRO A 425 19.33 3.54 15.85
N ASN A 426 18.62 4.64 16.10
CA ASN A 426 18.19 5.57 15.06
C ASN A 426 18.41 7.01 15.54
N THR A 427 19.13 7.82 14.74
CA THR A 427 19.38 9.24 15.04
C THR A 427 18.11 10.08 15.09
N VAL A 428 16.99 9.59 14.55
CA VAL A 428 15.67 10.24 14.70
C VAL A 428 15.14 10.15 16.14
N ASP A 429 15.57 9.17 16.94
CA ASP A 429 15.08 8.95 18.32
C ASP A 429 15.35 10.13 19.26
N VAL A 430 16.30 11.00 18.91
CA VAL A 430 16.67 12.18 19.71
C VAL A 430 15.98 13.46 19.25
N GLY A 431 15.34 13.48 18.07
CA GLY A 431 14.58 14.63 17.59
C GLY A 431 15.38 15.91 17.31
N LEU A 432 16.71 15.82 17.19
CA LEU A 432 17.60 16.95 16.94
C LEU A 432 18.29 16.82 15.58
N ALA A 433 18.24 17.88 14.79
CA ALA A 433 19.00 18.03 13.56
C ALA A 433 19.37 19.50 13.39
N LEU A 434 20.60 19.77 12.97
CA LEU A 434 21.06 21.09 12.59
C LEU A 434 21.27 21.08 11.08
N TRP A 435 20.41 21.77 10.34
CA TRP A 435 20.59 22.01 8.92
C TRP A 435 21.50 23.22 8.75
N ILE A 436 22.47 23.14 7.83
CA ILE A 436 23.41 24.23 7.58
C ILE A 436 22.89 25.03 6.40
N ASP A 437 22.49 26.28 6.63
CA ASP A 437 22.29 27.26 5.57
C ASP A 437 23.55 28.14 5.42
N SER A 438 23.78 28.61 4.20
CA SER A 438 24.75 29.65 3.86
C SER A 438 24.61 30.91 4.74
N GLN A 439 23.40 31.20 5.24
CA GLN A 439 23.11 32.34 6.11
C GLN A 439 23.49 32.11 7.58
N ASP A 440 23.67 30.85 8.01
CA ASP A 440 23.99 30.48 9.40
C ASP A 440 25.49 30.54 9.70
N ILE A 441 26.31 30.88 8.70
CA ILE A 441 27.78 30.95 8.81
C ILE A 441 28.16 32.25 9.52
N SER A 442 28.46 32.15 10.81
CA SER A 442 29.05 33.28 11.53
C SER A 442 30.46 33.56 11.00
N ALA A 443 30.71 34.81 10.59
CA ALA A 443 32.03 35.25 10.13
C ALA A 443 33.10 34.85 11.15
N ALA A 444 34.03 33.98 10.74
CA ALA A 444 35.13 33.56 11.60
C ALA A 444 35.93 34.78 12.08
N PRO A 445 36.39 34.83 13.35
CA PRO A 445 37.35 35.83 13.75
C PRO A 445 38.63 35.62 12.94
N THR A 446 38.95 36.58 12.08
CA THR A 446 40.26 36.70 11.45
C THR A 446 41.33 36.72 12.55
N HIS A 447 42.23 35.73 12.53
CA HIS A 447 43.49 35.82 13.27
C HIS A 447 44.49 36.70 12.53
#